data_AF-A0A7Y0C7Q0-F1
#
_entry.id   AF-A0A7Y0C7Q0-F1
#
_cell.length_a   1.000
_cell.length_b   1.000
_cell.length_c   1.000
_cell.angle_alpha   90.00
_cell.angle_beta   90.00
_cell.angle_gamma   90.00
#
_symmetry.space_group_name_H-M   'P 1'
#
loop_
_entity.id
_entity.type
_entity.pdbx_description
1 polymer ?
#
loop_
_entity_poly.entity_id
_entity_poly.type
_entity_poly.pdbx_seq_one_letter_code
_entity_poly.pdbx_strand_id
1 'polypeptide(L)' 'ELATLEWVSWFNHHRLLEPIGYIPPAEAEENYYRQLTSQAAVSA' A
#
# COMPACT_ATOMS: atom_id res chain seq x y z
N GLU A 1 -12.01 -10.98 -17.52
CA GLU A 1 -10.57 -11.18 -17.77
C GLU A 1 -9.88 -11.51 -16.46
N LEU A 2 -9.50 -12.77 -16.26
CA LEU A 2 -8.91 -13.24 -14.99
C LEU A 2 -7.42 -12.88 -14.88
N ALA A 3 -6.69 -12.90 -16.00
CA ALA A 3 -5.25 -12.60 -16.04
C ALA A 3 -4.90 -11.19 -15.54
N THR A 4 -5.73 -10.19 -15.82
CA THR A 4 -5.53 -8.82 -15.32
C THR A 4 -5.73 -8.73 -13.81
N LEU A 5 -6.71 -9.46 -13.26
CA LEU A 5 -6.97 -9.49 -11.82
C LEU A 5 -5.86 -10.22 -11.05
N GLU A 6 -5.32 -11.30 -11.62
CA GLU A 6 -4.20 -12.03 -11.04
C GLU A 6 -2.93 -11.16 -11.00
N TRP A 7 -2.63 -10.44 -12.09
CA TRP A 7 -1.49 -9.53 -12.12
C TRP A 7 -1.63 -8.40 -11.10
N VAL A 8 -2.80 -7.77 -11.01
CA VAL A 8 -3.06 -6.70 -10.03
C VAL A 8 -2.92 -7.22 -8.60
N SER A 9 -3.45 -8.40 -8.30
CA SER A 9 -3.33 -9.01 -6.98
C SER A 9 -1.87 -9.29 -6.61
N TRP A 10 -1.10 -9.87 -7.53
CA TRP A 10 0.33 -10.10 -7.31
C TRP A 10 1.10 -8.78 -7.14
N PHE A 11 0.82 -7.78 -7.97
CA PHE A 11 1.48 -6.48 -7.87
C PHE A 11 1.21 -5.79 -6.53
N ASN A 12 -0.04 -5.78 -6.07
CA ASN A 12 -0.42 -5.06 -4.85
C ASN A 12 0.01 -5.77 -3.56
N HIS A 13 0.04 -7.11 -3.56
CA HIS A 13 0.23 -7.89 -2.32
C HIS A 13 1.56 -8.63 -2.24
N HIS A 14 2.28 -8.84 -3.35
CA HIS A 14 3.48 -9.68 -3.36
C HIS A 14 4.73 -8.96 -3.89
N ARG A 15 4.58 -7.95 -4.76
CA ARG A 15 5.73 -7.22 -5.32
C ARG A 15 6.33 -6.29 -4.27
N LEU A 16 7.60 -6.48 -3.93
CA LEU A 16 8.34 -5.60 -3.02
C LEU A 16 9.01 -4.47 -3.80
N LEU A 17 8.89 -3.24 -3.28
CA LEU A 17 9.45 -2.05 -3.91
C LEU A 17 10.53 -1.42 -3.03
N GLU A 18 11.77 -1.42 -3.50
CA GLU A 18 12.93 -0.84 -2.80
C GLU A 18 12.74 0.63 -2.41
N PRO A 19 12.18 1.52 -3.26
CA PRO A 19 12.03 2.95 -2.93
C PRO A 19 11.13 3.25 -1.73
N ILE A 20 10.24 2.32 -1.37
CA ILE A 20 9.32 2.45 -0.24
C ILE A 20 9.68 1.49 0.91
N GLY A 21 10.91 0.96 0.92
CA GLY A 21 11.42 0.14 2.01
C GLY A 21 11.18 -1.37 1.86
N TYR A 22 11.05 -1.86 0.63
CA TYR A 22 10.84 -3.29 0.32
C TYR A 22 9.54 -3.86 0.90
N ILE A 23 8.47 -3.08 0.88
CA ILE A 23 7.11 -3.53 1.25
C ILE A 23 6.17 -3.56 0.03
N PRO A 24 5.07 -4.32 0.08
CA PRO A 24 4.06 -4.31 -0.97
C PRO A 24 3.34 -2.96 -1.10
N PRO A 25 2.89 -2.57 -2.31
CA PRO A 25 2.13 -1.34 -2.52
C PRO A 25 0.92 -1.17 -1.58
N ALA A 26 0.13 -2.23 -1.39
CA ALA A 26 -1.06 -2.15 -0.54
C ALA A 26 -0.71 -1.86 0.92
N GLU A 27 0.40 -2.40 1.43
CA GLU A 27 0.87 -2.14 2.79
C GLU A 27 1.38 -0.70 2.93
N ALA A 28 2.09 -0.19 1.93
CA ALA A 28 2.55 1.20 1.93
C ALA A 28 1.39 2.21 1.91
N GLU A 29 0.35 1.95 1.12
CA GLU A 29 -0.86 2.76 1.10
C GLU A 29 -1.57 2.74 2.46
N GLU A 30 -1.72 1.56 3.06
CA GLU A 30 -2.34 1.43 4.38
C GLU A 30 -1.56 2.21 5.44
N ASN A 31 -0.23 2.10 5.46
CA ASN A 31 0.63 2.85 6.37
C ASN A 31 0.49 4.37 6.17
N TYR A 32 0.44 4.82 4.92
CA TYR A 32 0.23 6.22 4.57
C TYR A 32 -1.11 6.74 5.12
N TYR A 33 -2.20 6.00 4.90
CA TYR A 33 -3.52 6.42 5.42
C TYR A 33 -3.60 6.37 6.94
N ARG A 34 -3.00 5.36 7.59
CA ARG A 34 -2.88 5.33 9.06
C ARG A 34 -2.20 6.60 9.57
N GLN A 35 -1.05 6.96 8.99
CA GLN A 35 -0.31 8.17 9.38
C GLN A 35 -1.13 9.44 9.15
N LEU A 36 -1.79 9.56 7.99
CA LEU A 36 -2.62 10.71 7.65
C LEU A 36 -3.80 10.86 8.62
N THR A 37 -4.49 9.77 8.95
CA THR A 37 -5.58 9.77 9.92
C THR A 37 -5.08 10.12 11.32
N SER A 38 -3.94 9.58 11.75
CA SER A 38 -3.34 9.95 13.04
C SER A 38 -2.95 11.43 13.09
N GLN A 39 -2.38 11.98 12.02
CA GLN A 39 -2.03 13.40 11.95
C GLN A 39 -3.27 14.31 11.97
N ALA A 40 -4.33 13.93 11.25
CA ALA A 40 -5.61 14.65 11.27
C ALA A 40 -6.24 14.65 12.66
N ALA A 41 -6.16 13.52 13.39
CA ALA A 41 -6.68 13.41 14.76
C ALA A 41 -5.89 14.23 15.79
N VAL A 42 -4.57 14.42 15.61
CA VAL A 42 -3.74 15.26 16.49
C VAL A 42 -3.93 16.75 16.23
N SER A 43 -4.42 17.13 15.05
CA SER A 43 -4.56 18.54 14.64
C SER A 43 -5.98 19.11 14.88
N ALA A 44 -6.89 18.32 15.45
CA ALA A 44 -8.28 18.68 15.76
C ALA A 44 -8.46 18.99 17.25
#